data_AF-A0A960VIM3-F1
#
_entry.id   AF-A0A960VIM3-F1
#
_cell.length_a   1.000
_cell.length_b   1.000
_cell.length_c   1.000
_cell.angle_alpha   90.00
_cell.angle_beta   90.00
_cell.angle_gamma   90.00
#
_symmetry.space_group_name_H-M   'P 1'
#
loop_
_entity.id
_entity.type
_entity.pdbx_description
1 polymer ?
#
loop_
_entity_poly.entity_id
_entity_poly.type
_entity_poly.pdbx_seq_one_letter_code
_entity_poly.pdbx_strand_id
1 'polypeptide(L)'
;MSGAPRMQPANPVASDFVDPAGVDLARPLFAQVADLGASYFDWVHAPVPRPLLRRLAARPGVRWAGSVRIFGDDRLEAMTHIPWQLVLAIWAPVVVALPVLARRLAPLSALATAGLLVAGFFVWTFAEYVLHRWGFHTPPRSRLGIRVHFLAHGIHHLDPTDGTRLVFPPLLGVGIAAVLFGLVSLVLPVASALVVMSGLLAGYLVYDMSHYVSHHGRVQGSPWLRFLARYHNAHHHREPEAKYGVSNPLWDMVFRTGGHR
;
A
#
# COMPACT_ATOMS: atom_id res chain seq x y z
N MET A 1 -38.59 -51.37 -15.64
CA MET A 1 -37.89 -50.92 -14.42
C MET A 1 -37.06 -49.70 -14.79
N SER A 2 -37.62 -48.51 -14.56
CA SER A 2 -37.01 -47.21 -14.90
C SER A 2 -36.16 -46.75 -13.72
N GLY A 3 -34.83 -46.77 -13.85
CA GLY A 3 -33.91 -46.25 -12.85
C GLY A 3 -33.98 -44.73 -12.82
N ALA A 4 -34.44 -44.17 -11.69
CA ALA A 4 -34.41 -42.73 -11.47
C ALA A 4 -32.96 -42.22 -11.44
N PRO A 5 -32.65 -41.07 -12.05
CA PRO A 5 -31.32 -40.49 -11.97
C PRO A 5 -31.03 -40.08 -10.52
N ARG A 6 -29.89 -40.55 -9.98
CA ARG A 6 -29.35 -40.07 -8.71
C ARG A 6 -29.16 -38.55 -8.81
N MET A 7 -29.93 -37.80 -8.04
CA MET A 7 -29.64 -36.39 -7.77
C MET A 7 -28.21 -36.31 -7.22
N GLN A 8 -27.35 -35.57 -7.91
CA GLN A 8 -26.10 -35.08 -7.34
C GLN A 8 -26.42 -34.28 -6.08
N PRO A 9 -25.66 -34.42 -4.98
CA PRO A 9 -25.86 -33.58 -3.81
C PRO A 9 -25.70 -32.12 -4.23
N ALA A 10 -26.69 -31.29 -3.87
CA ALA A 10 -26.67 -29.86 -4.08
C ALA A 10 -25.35 -29.26 -3.55
N ASN A 11 -24.81 -28.31 -4.33
CA ASN A 11 -23.66 -27.47 -3.97
C ASN A 11 -23.77 -27.01 -2.51
N PRO A 12 -22.68 -27.06 -1.73
CA PRO A 12 -22.71 -26.63 -0.34
C PRO A 12 -23.15 -25.17 -0.29
N VAL A 13 -24.13 -24.90 0.57
CA VAL A 13 -24.69 -23.59 0.91
C VAL A 13 -23.63 -22.50 0.75
N ALA A 14 -23.86 -21.53 -0.14
CA ALA A 14 -23.03 -20.34 -0.24
C ALA A 14 -22.86 -19.77 1.18
N SER A 15 -21.63 -19.66 1.66
CA SER A 15 -21.39 -19.13 3.00
C SER A 15 -21.99 -17.71 3.07
N ASP A 16 -22.47 -17.29 4.23
CA ASP A 16 -22.92 -15.91 4.48
C ASP A 16 -21.83 -14.83 4.20
N PHE A 17 -20.63 -15.25 3.82
CA PHE A 17 -19.44 -14.44 3.59
C PHE A 17 -18.99 -14.46 2.13
N VAL A 18 -19.74 -15.12 1.23
CA VAL A 18 -19.52 -15.03 -0.22
C VAL A 18 -20.13 -13.73 -0.72
N ASP A 19 -19.32 -12.88 -1.33
CA ASP A 19 -19.78 -11.63 -1.92
C ASP A 19 -20.37 -11.83 -3.34
N PRO A 20 -20.98 -10.80 -3.95
CA PRO A 20 -21.55 -10.91 -5.29
C PRO A 20 -20.56 -11.27 -6.41
N ALA A 21 -19.26 -11.10 -6.18
CA ALA A 21 -18.21 -11.50 -7.12
C ALA A 21 -17.80 -12.98 -6.93
N GLY A 22 -18.40 -13.69 -5.98
CA GLY A 22 -18.12 -15.09 -5.67
C GLY A 22 -16.91 -15.28 -4.77
N VAL A 23 -16.37 -14.21 -4.17
CA VAL A 23 -15.23 -14.31 -3.25
C VAL A 23 -15.74 -14.68 -1.87
N ASP A 24 -15.24 -15.79 -1.33
CA ASP A 24 -15.52 -16.22 0.04
C ASP A 24 -14.55 -15.51 0.99
N LEU A 25 -15.00 -14.42 1.61
CA LEU A 25 -14.22 -13.62 2.57
C LEU A 25 -13.91 -14.41 3.85
N ALA A 26 -14.58 -15.53 4.08
CA ALA A 26 -14.28 -16.43 5.19
C ALA A 26 -13.07 -17.34 4.94
N ARG A 27 -12.50 -17.33 3.73
CA ARG A 27 -11.36 -18.15 3.29
C ARG A 27 -10.18 -17.26 2.85
N PRO A 28 -8.95 -17.83 2.75
CA PRO A 28 -7.78 -17.09 2.28
C PRO A 28 -7.99 -16.46 0.90
N LEU A 29 -7.76 -15.15 0.78
CA LEU A 29 -8.01 -14.36 -0.42
C LEU A 29 -6.95 -14.52 -1.50
N PHE A 30 -5.69 -14.81 -1.16
CA PHE A 30 -4.58 -14.82 -2.13
C PHE A 30 -4.78 -15.79 -3.31
N ALA A 31 -5.44 -16.92 -3.06
CA ALA A 31 -5.78 -17.89 -4.09
C ALA A 31 -6.96 -17.40 -4.96
N GLN A 32 -7.94 -16.73 -4.35
CA GLN A 32 -9.20 -16.31 -4.97
C GLN A 32 -9.04 -15.06 -5.85
N VAL A 33 -8.26 -14.07 -5.41
CA VAL A 33 -8.19 -12.76 -6.08
C VAL A 33 -7.73 -12.85 -7.54
N ALA A 34 -6.84 -13.78 -7.86
CA ALA A 34 -6.34 -13.96 -9.22
C ALA A 34 -7.39 -14.55 -10.18
N ASP A 35 -8.42 -15.21 -9.65
CA ASP A 35 -9.52 -15.80 -10.43
C ASP A 35 -10.55 -14.75 -10.87
N LEU A 36 -10.55 -13.57 -10.22
CA LEU A 36 -11.42 -12.45 -10.59
C LEU A 36 -11.08 -11.84 -11.95
N GLY A 37 -9.85 -12.02 -12.45
CA GLY A 37 -9.43 -11.55 -13.77
C GLY A 37 -9.73 -10.07 -13.98
N ALA A 38 -10.52 -9.74 -15.01
CA ALA A 38 -10.87 -8.37 -15.36
C ALA A 38 -11.71 -7.66 -14.27
N SER A 39 -12.48 -8.40 -13.47
CA SER A 39 -13.32 -7.83 -12.40
C SER A 39 -12.54 -7.49 -11.13
N TYR A 40 -11.28 -7.91 -11.02
CA TYR A 40 -10.46 -7.72 -9.83
C TYR A 40 -10.34 -6.24 -9.42
N PHE A 41 -10.08 -5.36 -10.37
CA PHE A 41 -9.77 -3.97 -10.07
C PHE A 41 -10.98 -3.23 -9.49
N ASP A 42 -12.16 -3.42 -10.06
CA ASP A 42 -13.39 -2.84 -9.50
C ASP A 42 -13.73 -3.47 -8.14
N TRP A 43 -13.55 -4.79 -8.01
CA TRP A 43 -13.81 -5.51 -6.77
C TRP A 43 -12.93 -5.03 -5.62
N VAL A 44 -11.63 -4.86 -5.84
CA VAL A 44 -10.68 -4.49 -4.78
C VAL A 44 -10.86 -3.04 -4.32
N HIS A 45 -11.44 -2.19 -5.16
CA HIS A 45 -11.80 -0.80 -4.83
C HIS A 45 -13.23 -0.64 -4.27
N ALA A 46 -13.92 -1.75 -3.97
CA ALA A 46 -15.19 -1.77 -3.27
C ALA A 46 -14.97 -2.24 -1.81
N PRO A 47 -14.85 -1.32 -0.83
CA PRO A 47 -14.46 -1.69 0.53
C PRO A 47 -15.44 -2.66 1.18
N VAL A 48 -14.90 -3.61 1.95
CA VAL A 48 -15.73 -4.59 2.68
C VAL A 48 -16.57 -3.87 3.75
N PRO A 49 -17.90 -4.09 3.78
CA PRO A 49 -18.74 -3.42 4.77
C PRO A 49 -18.35 -3.79 6.21
N ARG A 50 -18.26 -2.79 7.10
CA ARG A 50 -17.93 -2.99 8.53
C ARG A 50 -18.81 -4.03 9.26
N PRO A 51 -20.13 -4.13 9.02
CA PRO A 51 -20.94 -5.20 9.60
C PRO A 51 -20.45 -6.60 9.21
N LEU A 52 -19.97 -6.78 7.97
CA LEU A 52 -19.45 -8.05 7.48
C LEU A 52 -18.10 -8.39 8.13
N LEU A 53 -17.18 -7.42 8.24
CA LEU A 53 -15.91 -7.59 8.96
C LEU A 53 -16.14 -8.01 10.43
N ARG A 54 -17.12 -7.41 11.11
CA ARG A 54 -17.50 -7.80 12.49
C ARG A 54 -18.02 -9.23 12.58
N ARG A 55 -18.82 -9.68 11.61
CA ARG A 55 -19.31 -11.07 11.56
C ARG A 55 -18.19 -12.05 11.25
N LEU A 56 -17.25 -11.70 10.36
CA LEU A 56 -16.06 -12.50 10.09
C LEU A 56 -15.22 -12.67 11.36
N ALA A 57 -14.99 -11.58 12.09
CA ALA A 57 -14.23 -11.57 13.34
C ALA A 57 -14.88 -12.39 14.47
N ALA A 58 -16.21 -12.51 14.48
CA ALA A 58 -16.96 -13.27 15.49
C ALA A 58 -16.91 -14.80 15.29
N ARG A 59 -16.35 -15.29 14.18
CA ARG A 59 -16.26 -16.73 13.90
C ARG A 59 -15.28 -17.43 14.86
N PRO A 60 -15.57 -18.67 15.28
CA PRO A 60 -14.66 -19.42 16.14
C PRO A 60 -13.33 -19.70 15.43
N GLY A 61 -12.22 -19.58 16.18
CA GLY A 61 -10.87 -19.88 15.68
C GLY A 61 -10.22 -18.78 14.82
N VAL A 62 -10.84 -17.62 14.66
CA VAL A 62 -10.23 -16.47 13.95
C VAL A 62 -9.16 -15.83 14.82
N ARG A 63 -7.91 -15.84 14.35
CA ARG A 63 -6.75 -15.26 15.07
C ARG A 63 -6.63 -13.74 14.90
N TRP A 64 -6.91 -13.21 13.72
CA TRP A 64 -6.83 -11.79 13.39
C TRP A 64 -8.22 -11.18 13.29
N ALA A 65 -8.87 -11.02 14.45
CA ALA A 65 -10.20 -10.44 14.55
C ALA A 65 -10.18 -8.98 14.08
N GLY A 66 -10.86 -8.70 12.96
CA GLY A 66 -10.90 -7.36 12.35
C GLY A 66 -10.19 -7.25 11.01
N SER A 67 -9.59 -8.33 10.51
CA SER A 67 -8.94 -8.38 9.20
C SER A 67 -9.52 -9.50 8.35
N VAL A 68 -9.62 -9.28 7.04
CA VAL A 68 -9.85 -10.38 6.07
C VAL A 68 -8.64 -11.31 6.05
N ARG A 69 -8.78 -12.58 5.66
CA ARG A 69 -7.63 -13.51 5.66
C ARG A 69 -6.94 -13.56 4.29
N ILE A 70 -5.62 -13.36 4.19
CA ILE A 70 -4.92 -13.40 2.89
C ILE A 70 -4.41 -14.80 2.57
N PHE A 71 -3.69 -15.42 3.51
CA PHE A 71 -3.03 -16.72 3.35
C PHE A 71 -3.64 -17.80 4.25
N GLY A 72 -3.60 -19.05 3.79
CA GLY A 72 -4.00 -20.20 4.61
C GLY A 72 -3.01 -20.49 5.73
N ASP A 73 -1.72 -20.29 5.47
CA ASP A 73 -0.64 -20.46 6.44
C ASP A 73 -0.56 -19.28 7.42
N ASP A 74 -0.48 -19.58 8.72
CA ASP A 74 -0.48 -18.56 9.77
C ASP A 74 0.80 -17.72 9.80
N ARG A 75 1.95 -18.26 9.35
CA ARG A 75 3.21 -17.51 9.34
C ARG A 75 3.20 -16.50 8.20
N LEU A 76 2.78 -16.93 7.01
CA LEU A 76 2.58 -16.03 5.86
C LEU A 76 1.55 -14.96 6.20
N GLU A 77 0.45 -15.33 6.86
CA GLU A 77 -0.57 -14.37 7.28
C GLU A 77 0.01 -13.35 8.27
N ALA A 78 0.74 -13.79 9.30
CA ALA A 78 1.40 -12.89 10.25
C ALA A 78 2.34 -11.88 9.57
N MET A 79 3.06 -12.28 8.52
CA MET A 79 3.94 -11.39 7.76
C MET A 79 3.21 -10.29 6.98
N THR A 80 1.90 -10.43 6.76
CA THR A 80 1.09 -9.37 6.13
C THR A 80 0.70 -8.27 7.11
N HIS A 81 0.73 -8.54 8.42
CA HIS A 81 0.40 -7.56 9.46
C HIS A 81 1.66 -6.78 9.84
N ILE A 82 1.81 -5.60 9.26
CA ILE A 82 2.97 -4.73 9.44
C ILE A 82 2.56 -3.55 10.34
N PRO A 83 3.01 -3.52 11.61
CA PRO A 83 2.81 -2.35 12.44
C PRO A 83 3.62 -1.17 11.88
N TRP A 84 3.03 0.02 11.82
CA TRP A 84 3.67 1.20 11.24
C TRP A 84 5.04 1.53 11.88
N GLN A 85 5.22 1.21 13.16
CA GLN A 85 6.49 1.39 13.89
C GLN A 85 7.61 0.53 13.29
N LEU A 86 7.31 -0.64 12.74
CA LEU A 86 8.31 -1.52 12.12
C LEU A 86 8.92 -0.85 10.90
N VAL A 87 8.13 -0.11 10.11
CA VAL A 87 8.62 0.65 8.96
C VAL A 87 9.64 1.70 9.42
N LEU A 88 9.31 2.46 10.47
CA LEU A 88 10.25 3.43 11.05
C LEU A 88 11.52 2.75 11.60
N ALA A 89 11.37 1.64 12.30
CA ALA A 89 12.49 0.90 12.88
C ALA A 89 13.46 0.37 11.82
N ILE A 90 12.95 -0.03 10.63
CA ILE A 90 13.77 -0.49 9.52
C ILE A 90 14.44 0.69 8.81
N TRP A 91 13.66 1.69 8.40
CA TRP A 91 14.14 2.68 7.44
C TRP A 91 14.76 3.92 8.05
N ALA A 92 14.38 4.33 9.28
CA ALA A 92 14.99 5.50 9.91
C ALA A 92 16.50 5.33 10.16
N PRO A 93 17.00 4.17 10.63
CA PRO A 93 18.44 3.93 10.71
C PRO A 93 19.14 4.01 9.34
N VAL A 94 18.50 3.51 8.29
CA VAL A 94 19.04 3.57 6.92
C VAL A 94 19.15 5.02 6.44
N VAL A 95 18.10 5.84 6.65
CA VAL A 95 18.11 7.27 6.32
C VAL A 95 19.31 7.97 6.97
N VAL A 96 19.64 7.64 8.23
CA VAL A 96 20.80 8.22 8.93
C VAL A 96 22.13 7.63 8.47
N ALA A 97 22.19 6.33 8.18
CA ALA A 97 23.43 5.63 7.83
C ALA A 97 23.96 6.03 6.44
N LEU A 98 23.09 6.27 5.46
CA LEU A 98 23.53 6.53 4.08
C LEU A 98 24.39 7.80 3.92
N PRO A 99 24.04 8.98 4.51
CA PRO A 99 24.92 10.15 4.46
C PRO A 99 26.23 9.95 5.23
N VAL A 100 26.22 9.18 6.33
CA VAL A 100 27.44 8.85 7.07
C VAL A 100 28.37 8.00 6.21
N LEU A 101 27.84 7.01 5.49
CA LEU A 101 28.60 6.20 4.55
C LEU A 101 29.11 7.05 3.38
N ALA A 102 28.29 7.93 2.82
CA ALA A 102 28.67 8.83 1.73
C ALA A 102 29.91 9.67 2.09
N ARG A 103 29.96 10.22 3.31
CA ARG A 103 31.10 11.00 3.81
C ARG A 103 32.40 10.21 3.94
N ARG A 104 32.33 8.89 4.08
CA ARG A 104 33.51 8.01 4.09
C ARG A 104 34.03 7.73 2.68
N LEU A 105 33.17 7.84 1.66
CA LEU A 105 33.52 7.59 0.27
C LEU A 105 34.02 8.85 -0.45
N ALA A 106 33.48 10.02 -0.10
CA ALA A 106 33.90 11.30 -0.68
C ALA A 106 33.67 12.48 0.29
N PRO A 107 34.53 13.52 0.25
CA PRO A 107 34.37 14.71 1.09
C PRO A 107 33.33 15.67 0.51
N LEU A 108 32.04 15.30 0.60
CA LEU A 108 30.95 16.20 0.24
C LEU A 108 30.84 17.34 1.25
N SER A 109 30.68 18.58 0.76
CA SER A 109 30.43 19.73 1.63
C SER A 109 29.06 19.59 2.32
N ALA A 110 28.88 20.27 3.46
CA ALA A 110 27.61 20.27 4.17
C ALA A 110 26.47 20.83 3.29
N LEU A 111 26.74 21.87 2.51
CA LEU A 111 25.77 22.46 1.59
C LEU A 111 25.38 21.49 0.46
N ALA A 112 26.36 20.81 -0.15
CA ALA A 112 26.08 19.80 -1.17
C ALA A 112 25.26 18.64 -0.60
N THR A 113 25.61 18.18 0.61
CA THR A 113 24.89 17.10 1.29
C THR A 113 23.43 17.50 1.57
N ALA A 114 23.20 18.70 2.11
CA ALA A 114 21.86 19.22 2.36
C ALA A 114 21.05 19.37 1.06
N GLY A 115 21.67 19.89 -0.01
CA GLY A 115 21.03 20.01 -1.32
C GLY A 115 20.62 18.66 -1.90
N LEU A 116 21.48 17.64 -1.82
CA LEU A 116 21.18 16.29 -2.29
C LEU A 116 20.09 15.59 -1.46
N LEU A 117 20.04 15.82 -0.14
CA LEU A 117 18.95 15.33 0.72
C LEU A 117 17.61 15.93 0.31
N VAL A 118 17.55 17.26 0.13
CA VAL A 118 16.34 17.95 -0.31
C VAL A 118 15.93 17.50 -1.71
N ALA A 119 16.88 17.35 -2.63
CA ALA A 119 16.62 16.84 -3.97
C ALA A 119 16.03 15.43 -3.93
N GLY A 120 16.61 14.51 -3.14
CA GLY A 120 16.07 13.16 -2.97
C GLY A 120 14.66 13.16 -2.40
N PHE A 121 14.39 13.97 -1.37
CA PHE A 121 13.06 14.12 -0.81
C PHE A 121 12.05 14.63 -1.85
N PHE A 122 12.44 15.64 -2.63
CA PHE A 122 11.59 16.18 -3.68
C PHE A 122 11.30 15.15 -4.78
N VAL A 123 12.32 14.40 -5.22
CA VAL A 123 12.15 13.29 -6.18
C VAL A 123 11.21 12.23 -5.61
N TRP A 124 11.25 11.94 -4.30
CA TRP A 124 10.29 11.03 -3.68
C TRP A 124 8.85 11.51 -3.88
N THR A 125 8.56 12.80 -3.67
CA THR A 125 7.18 13.28 -3.83
C THR A 125 6.64 13.02 -5.24
N PHE A 126 7.51 13.06 -6.26
CA PHE A 126 7.15 12.71 -7.62
C PHE A 126 7.00 11.19 -7.80
N ALA A 127 7.92 10.40 -7.24
CA ALA A 127 7.86 8.95 -7.26
C ALA A 127 6.58 8.43 -6.57
N GLU A 128 6.19 9.01 -5.43
CA GLU A 128 4.92 8.77 -4.75
C GLU A 128 3.74 8.95 -5.71
N TYR A 129 3.66 10.12 -6.36
CA TYR A 129 2.59 10.40 -7.31
C TYR A 129 2.56 9.39 -8.46
N VAL A 130 3.72 9.08 -9.05
CA VAL A 130 3.85 8.15 -10.17
C VAL A 130 3.45 6.73 -9.75
N LEU A 131 3.96 6.25 -8.62
CA LEU A 131 3.67 4.93 -8.09
C LEU A 131 2.20 4.81 -7.72
N HIS A 132 1.62 5.80 -7.06
CA HIS A 132 0.22 5.75 -6.69
C HIS A 132 -0.68 5.77 -7.94
N ARG A 133 -0.46 6.69 -8.87
CA ARG A 133 -1.29 6.81 -10.09
C ARG A 133 -1.12 5.65 -11.06
N TRP A 134 0.10 5.35 -11.49
CA TRP A 134 0.37 4.38 -12.56
C TRP A 134 0.87 3.03 -12.08
N GLY A 135 1.43 2.95 -10.88
CA GLY A 135 1.78 1.68 -10.26
C GLY A 135 0.57 1.01 -9.61
N PHE A 136 -0.14 1.76 -8.77
CA PHE A 136 -1.19 1.24 -7.90
C PHE A 136 -2.60 1.47 -8.44
N HIS A 137 -2.86 2.51 -9.24
CA HIS A 137 -4.17 2.75 -9.87
C HIS A 137 -4.20 2.39 -11.35
N THR A 138 -3.44 1.36 -11.76
CA THR A 138 -3.54 0.76 -13.10
C THR A 138 -3.96 -0.70 -12.99
N PRO A 139 -5.06 -1.13 -13.67
CA PRO A 139 -5.54 -2.51 -13.59
C PRO A 139 -4.47 -3.54 -13.98
N PRO A 140 -4.11 -4.48 -13.10
CA PRO A 140 -3.16 -5.53 -13.44
C PRO A 140 -3.79 -6.52 -14.43
N ARG A 141 -2.99 -6.97 -15.41
CA ARG A 141 -3.48 -7.82 -16.52
C ARG A 141 -3.19 -9.31 -16.36
N SER A 142 -2.34 -9.70 -15.41
CA SER A 142 -1.91 -11.09 -15.21
C SER A 142 -2.27 -11.58 -13.81
N ARG A 143 -2.42 -12.90 -13.65
CA ARG A 143 -2.69 -13.52 -12.34
C ARG A 143 -1.64 -13.18 -11.29
N LEU A 144 -0.36 -13.12 -11.68
CA LEU A 144 0.73 -12.68 -10.81
C LEU A 144 0.62 -11.18 -10.51
N GLY A 145 0.34 -10.35 -11.51
CA GLY A 145 0.13 -8.92 -11.34
C GLY A 145 -1.00 -8.59 -10.37
N ILE A 146 -2.12 -9.31 -10.44
CA ILE A 146 -3.25 -9.18 -9.51
C ILE A 146 -2.80 -9.46 -8.07
N ARG A 147 -2.05 -10.55 -7.85
CA ARG A 147 -1.55 -10.91 -6.52
C ARG A 147 -0.55 -9.89 -5.97
N VAL A 148 0.38 -9.42 -6.79
CA VAL A 148 1.36 -8.40 -6.40
C VAL A 148 0.64 -7.09 -6.07
N HIS A 149 -0.27 -6.64 -6.93
CA HIS A 149 -1.08 -5.44 -6.70
C HIS A 149 -1.91 -5.57 -5.41
N PHE A 150 -2.53 -6.73 -5.17
CA PHE A 150 -3.32 -6.99 -3.97
C PHE A 150 -2.48 -6.84 -2.69
N LEU A 151 -1.28 -7.39 -2.67
CA LEU A 151 -0.38 -7.27 -1.52
C LEU A 151 0.23 -5.88 -1.35
N ALA A 152 0.42 -5.14 -2.45
CA ALA A 152 1.09 -3.84 -2.44
C ALA A 152 0.17 -2.67 -2.08
N HIS A 153 -1.09 -2.70 -2.57
CA HIS A 153 -2.03 -1.58 -2.45
C HIS A 153 -3.49 -2.02 -2.38
N GLY A 154 -3.87 -3.07 -3.12
CA GLY A 154 -5.27 -3.50 -3.22
C GLY A 154 -5.89 -3.85 -1.87
N ILE A 155 -5.18 -4.58 -0.99
CA ILE A 155 -5.71 -4.93 0.33
C ILE A 155 -6.10 -3.68 1.15
N HIS A 156 -5.37 -2.58 1.00
CA HIS A 156 -5.67 -1.33 1.68
C HIS A 156 -6.96 -0.70 1.15
N HIS A 157 -7.24 -0.76 -0.15
CA HIS A 157 -8.52 -0.32 -0.70
C HIS A 157 -9.68 -1.23 -0.30
N LEU A 158 -9.44 -2.54 -0.23
CA LEU A 158 -10.45 -3.52 0.16
C LEU A 158 -10.86 -3.35 1.64
N ASP A 159 -9.88 -3.10 2.52
CA ASP A 159 -10.11 -2.82 3.94
C ASP A 159 -9.23 -1.65 4.43
N PRO A 160 -9.65 -0.40 4.20
CA PRO A 160 -8.90 0.78 4.64
C PRO A 160 -8.90 0.95 6.16
N THR A 161 -9.66 0.13 6.88
CA THR A 161 -9.75 0.18 8.35
C THR A 161 -8.77 -0.74 9.05
N ASP A 162 -8.12 -1.66 8.33
CA ASP A 162 -7.07 -2.52 8.85
C ASP A 162 -5.75 -1.74 9.04
N GLY A 163 -5.53 -1.27 10.26
CA GLY A 163 -4.32 -0.53 10.65
C GLY A 163 -3.03 -1.34 10.67
N THR A 164 -3.03 -2.59 10.22
CA THR A 164 -1.81 -3.40 10.06
C THR A 164 -1.50 -3.74 8.61
N ARG A 165 -2.37 -3.34 7.66
CA ARG A 165 -2.21 -3.64 6.22
C ARG A 165 -2.35 -2.40 5.33
N LEU A 166 -1.86 -1.29 5.87
CA LEU A 166 -1.87 0.00 5.20
C LEU A 166 -0.48 0.41 4.73
N VAL A 167 0.52 0.28 5.62
CA VAL A 167 1.88 0.71 5.33
C VAL A 167 2.55 -0.18 4.30
N PHE A 168 3.45 0.39 3.50
CA PHE A 168 4.02 -0.34 2.37
C PHE A 168 4.85 -1.55 2.82
N PRO A 169 4.66 -2.75 2.22
CA PRO A 169 5.39 -3.95 2.63
C PRO A 169 6.92 -3.79 2.53
N PRO A 170 7.70 -3.98 3.60
CA PRO A 170 9.14 -3.74 3.59
C PRO A 170 9.91 -4.52 2.51
N LEU A 171 9.52 -5.77 2.25
CA LEU A 171 10.16 -6.60 1.21
C LEU A 171 9.99 -6.01 -0.19
N LEU A 172 8.78 -5.52 -0.51
CA LEU A 172 8.55 -4.80 -1.78
C LEU A 172 9.29 -3.46 -1.78
N GLY A 173 9.30 -2.77 -0.63
CA GLY A 173 10.03 -1.52 -0.43
C GLY A 173 11.53 -1.63 -0.72
N VAL A 174 12.18 -2.71 -0.28
CA VAL A 174 13.58 -3.00 -0.59
C VAL A 174 13.81 -3.14 -2.10
N GLY A 175 12.91 -3.84 -2.80
CA GLY A 175 12.99 -3.98 -4.26
C GLY A 175 12.91 -2.63 -4.98
N ILE A 176 11.92 -1.81 -4.62
CA ILE A 176 11.77 -0.45 -5.18
C ILE A 176 12.98 0.43 -4.85
N ALA A 177 13.45 0.39 -3.60
CA ALA A 177 14.62 1.16 -3.17
C ALA A 177 15.89 0.75 -3.94
N ALA A 178 16.08 -0.54 -4.22
CA ALA A 178 17.20 -1.03 -5.03
C ALA A 178 17.13 -0.52 -6.48
N VAL A 179 15.95 -0.54 -7.10
CA VAL A 179 15.74 0.02 -8.45
C VAL A 179 16.04 1.52 -8.46
N LEU A 180 15.49 2.28 -7.51
CA LEU A 180 15.72 3.72 -7.39
C LEU A 180 17.20 4.04 -7.16
N PHE A 181 17.89 3.29 -6.30
CA PHE A 181 19.33 3.48 -6.09
C PHE A 181 20.14 3.18 -7.34
N GLY A 182 19.78 2.13 -8.08
CA GLY A 182 20.37 1.82 -9.39
C GLY A 182 20.21 3.00 -10.35
N LEU A 183 19.00 3.53 -10.51
CA LEU A 183 18.70 4.66 -11.39
C LEU A 183 19.47 5.92 -10.99
N VAL A 184 19.51 6.27 -9.71
CA VAL A 184 20.27 7.43 -9.21
C VAL A 184 21.78 7.24 -9.42
N SER A 185 22.29 6.02 -9.26
CA SER A 185 23.70 5.69 -9.45
C SER A 185 24.14 5.71 -10.93
N LEU A 186 23.22 5.70 -11.89
CA LEU A 186 23.54 5.87 -13.31
C LEU A 186 23.97 7.30 -13.65
N VAL A 187 23.53 8.29 -12.87
CA VAL A 187 23.74 9.71 -13.17
C VAL A 187 24.56 10.45 -12.12
N LEU A 188 24.75 9.86 -10.93
CA LEU A 188 25.50 10.46 -9.83
C LEU A 188 26.62 9.54 -9.35
N PRO A 189 27.76 10.11 -8.88
CA PRO A 189 28.75 9.34 -8.14
C PRO A 189 28.12 8.67 -6.92
N VAL A 190 28.60 7.47 -6.56
CA VAL A 190 28.03 6.63 -5.48
C VAL A 190 27.82 7.41 -4.18
N ALA A 191 28.79 8.23 -3.76
CA ALA A 191 28.64 9.04 -2.55
C ALA A 191 27.44 10.00 -2.62
N SER A 192 27.23 10.66 -3.77
CA SER A 192 26.08 11.55 -3.97
C SER A 192 24.78 10.76 -4.07
N ALA A 193 24.79 9.61 -4.75
CA ALA A 193 23.64 8.72 -4.86
C ALA A 193 23.14 8.23 -3.49
N LEU A 194 24.04 7.89 -2.57
CA LEU A 194 23.69 7.50 -1.20
C LEU A 194 22.97 8.64 -0.45
N VAL A 195 23.41 9.89 -0.61
CA VAL A 195 22.75 11.05 0.02
C VAL A 195 21.38 11.30 -0.60
N VAL A 196 21.25 11.21 -1.92
CA VAL A 196 19.95 11.31 -2.60
C VAL A 196 19.01 10.19 -2.14
N MET A 197 19.50 8.96 -1.98
CA MET A 197 18.71 7.85 -1.45
C MET A 197 18.26 8.07 -0.01
N SER A 198 19.09 8.70 0.83
CA SER A 198 18.66 9.11 2.17
C SER A 198 17.48 10.08 2.10
N GLY A 199 17.55 11.08 1.22
CA GLY A 199 16.44 12.01 0.98
C GLY A 199 15.18 11.32 0.46
N LEU A 200 15.32 10.42 -0.51
CA LEU A 200 14.23 9.61 -1.07
C LEU A 200 13.53 8.78 0.02
N LEU A 201 14.32 8.07 0.84
CA LEU A 201 13.79 7.24 1.93
C LEU A 201 13.16 8.09 3.04
N ALA A 202 13.69 9.28 3.32
CA ALA A 202 13.07 10.21 4.24
C ALA A 202 11.71 10.70 3.71
N GLY A 203 11.62 10.98 2.40
CA GLY A 203 10.35 11.27 1.74
C GLY A 203 9.36 10.12 1.86
N TYR A 204 9.82 8.89 1.59
CA TYR A 204 9.03 7.67 1.77
C TYR A 204 8.47 7.52 3.18
N LEU A 205 9.30 7.75 4.20
CA LEU A 205 8.83 7.71 5.59
C LEU A 205 7.76 8.77 5.87
N VAL A 206 7.94 10.00 5.37
CA VAL A 206 6.92 11.05 5.51
C VAL A 206 5.61 10.65 4.81
N TYR A 207 5.70 10.07 3.61
CA TYR A 207 4.55 9.53 2.88
C TYR A 207 3.82 8.45 3.68
N ASP A 208 4.53 7.40 4.10
CA ASP A 208 3.91 6.20 4.67
C ASP A 208 3.29 6.53 6.04
N MET A 209 3.95 7.40 6.82
CA MET A 209 3.41 7.86 8.10
C MET A 209 2.24 8.83 7.92
N SER A 210 2.29 9.73 6.94
CA SER A 210 1.16 10.63 6.64
C SER A 210 -0.04 9.85 6.15
N HIS A 211 0.19 8.80 5.36
CA HIS A 211 -0.83 7.87 4.90
C HIS A 211 -1.50 7.15 6.08
N TYR A 212 -0.69 6.59 6.97
CA TYR A 212 -1.19 5.91 8.17
C TYR A 212 -2.01 6.84 9.06
N VAL A 213 -1.48 8.04 9.35
CA VAL A 213 -2.14 9.05 10.17
C VAL A 213 -3.44 9.55 9.51
N SER A 214 -3.52 9.57 8.19
CA SER A 214 -4.71 9.99 7.45
C SER A 214 -5.91 9.05 7.63
N HIS A 215 -5.65 7.78 7.95
CA HIS A 215 -6.70 6.77 8.19
C HIS A 215 -6.94 6.47 9.68
N HIS A 216 -5.88 6.46 10.49
CA HIS A 216 -5.95 5.99 11.88
C HIS A 216 -5.57 7.05 12.92
N GLY A 217 -5.03 8.19 12.50
CA GLY A 217 -4.58 9.24 13.39
C GLY A 217 -5.69 10.18 13.86
N ARG A 218 -5.62 10.62 15.13
CA ARG A 218 -6.43 11.74 15.62
C ARG A 218 -5.76 13.08 15.24
N VAL A 219 -6.01 13.54 14.02
CA VAL A 219 -5.37 14.74 13.42
C VAL A 219 -5.83 16.10 13.99
N GLN A 220 -6.22 16.18 15.26
CA GLN A 220 -6.89 17.36 15.82
C GLN A 220 -6.00 18.62 15.89
N GLY A 221 -4.68 18.49 16.04
CA GLY A 221 -3.75 19.61 16.23
C GLY A 221 -3.18 20.27 14.95
N SER A 222 -3.26 19.61 13.79
CA SER A 222 -2.61 20.09 12.56
C SER A 222 -3.61 20.33 11.42
N PRO A 223 -3.86 21.58 11.00
CA PRO A 223 -4.70 21.87 9.84
C PRO A 223 -4.23 21.16 8.56
N TRP A 224 -2.91 21.02 8.39
CA TRP A 224 -2.33 20.33 7.24
C TRP A 224 -2.64 18.83 7.26
N LEU A 225 -2.43 18.14 8.39
CA LEU A 225 -2.77 16.72 8.48
C LEU A 225 -4.27 16.46 8.35
N ARG A 226 -5.12 17.38 8.82
CA ARG A 226 -6.57 17.32 8.53
C ARG A 226 -6.91 17.51 7.06
N PHE A 227 -6.18 18.38 6.37
CA PHE A 227 -6.32 18.54 4.93
C PHE A 227 -5.94 17.24 4.22
N LEU A 228 -4.74 16.69 4.47
CA LEU A 228 -4.29 15.43 3.86
C LEU A 228 -5.25 14.27 4.14
N ALA A 229 -5.68 14.13 5.40
CA ALA A 229 -6.64 13.10 5.77
C ALA A 229 -7.94 13.20 4.96
N ARG A 230 -8.54 14.40 4.86
CA ARG A 230 -9.76 14.61 4.06
C ARG A 230 -9.51 14.39 2.57
N TYR A 231 -8.36 14.85 2.06
CA TYR A 231 -7.98 14.76 0.66
C TYR A 231 -7.82 13.29 0.24
N HIS A 232 -7.08 12.50 1.02
CA HIS A 232 -6.87 11.07 0.75
C HIS A 232 -8.11 10.22 1.02
N ASN A 233 -8.91 10.52 2.05
CA ASN A 233 -10.18 9.80 2.24
C ASN A 233 -11.18 10.09 1.10
N ALA A 234 -11.12 11.26 0.46
CA ALA A 234 -11.91 11.54 -0.72
C ALA A 234 -11.47 10.69 -1.93
N HIS A 235 -10.17 10.41 -2.09
CA HIS A 235 -9.67 9.44 -3.06
C HIS A 235 -10.31 8.05 -2.85
N HIS A 236 -10.28 7.55 -1.61
CA HIS A 236 -10.84 6.23 -1.27
C HIS A 236 -12.36 6.09 -1.45
N HIS A 237 -13.12 7.19 -1.31
CA HIS A 237 -14.58 7.10 -1.15
C HIS A 237 -15.41 7.88 -2.18
N ARG A 238 -14.80 8.79 -2.94
CA ARG A 238 -15.52 9.69 -3.85
C ARG A 238 -14.87 9.80 -5.21
N GLU A 239 -13.54 9.88 -5.26
CA GLU A 239 -12.80 10.21 -6.47
C GLU A 239 -11.58 9.27 -6.63
N PRO A 240 -11.77 7.97 -6.88
CA PRO A 240 -10.67 6.99 -6.97
C PRO A 240 -9.70 7.27 -8.13
N GLU A 241 -10.13 8.05 -9.12
CA GLU A 241 -9.33 8.47 -10.28
C GLU A 241 -8.69 9.87 -10.11
N ALA A 242 -8.61 10.37 -8.87
CA ALA A 242 -8.04 11.66 -8.54
C ALA A 242 -7.33 11.63 -7.18
N LYS A 243 -6.67 12.73 -6.82
CA LYS A 243 -6.06 12.97 -5.51
C LYS A 243 -4.99 11.92 -5.15
N TYR A 244 -4.10 11.63 -6.10
CA TYR A 244 -3.05 10.61 -5.93
C TYR A 244 -1.92 11.07 -4.99
N GLY A 245 -1.81 12.37 -4.69
CA GLY A 245 -0.86 12.86 -3.69
C GLY A 245 -1.34 12.58 -2.27
N VAL A 246 -0.58 11.79 -1.50
CA VAL A 246 -0.92 11.39 -0.13
C VAL A 246 -0.19 12.26 0.89
N SER A 247 1.12 12.50 0.68
CA SER A 247 1.93 13.37 1.54
C SER A 247 1.72 14.85 1.25
N ASN A 248 1.37 15.18 0.00
CA ASN A 248 1.09 16.53 -0.48
C ASN A 248 0.38 16.50 -1.85
N PRO A 249 -0.38 17.54 -2.22
CA PRO A 249 -1.13 17.59 -3.49
C PRO A 249 -0.34 18.20 -4.66
N LEU A 250 0.98 18.42 -4.53
CA LEU A 250 1.76 19.19 -5.52
C LEU A 250 1.58 18.66 -6.95
N TRP A 251 1.79 17.35 -7.13
CA TRP A 251 1.74 16.73 -8.45
C TRP A 251 0.32 16.59 -8.98
N ASP A 252 -0.68 16.48 -8.10
CA ASP A 252 -2.07 16.59 -8.52
C ASP A 252 -2.41 17.97 -9.07
N MET A 253 -1.84 19.04 -8.50
CA MET A 253 -2.03 20.39 -9.04
C MET A 253 -1.31 20.57 -10.38
N VAL A 254 -0.07 20.06 -10.50
CA VAL A 254 0.74 20.12 -11.73
C VAL A 254 0.06 19.37 -12.87
N PHE A 255 -0.40 18.14 -12.62
CA PHE A 255 -1.03 17.27 -13.63
C PHE A 255 -2.56 17.38 -13.69
N ARG A 256 -3.15 18.30 -12.91
CA ARG A 256 -4.60 18.54 -12.84
C ARG A 256 -5.42 17.29 -12.50
N THR A 257 -4.90 16.47 -11.58
CA THR A 257 -5.59 15.30 -11.02
C THR A 257 -6.12 15.53 -9.61
N GLY A 258 -6.30 16.78 -9.18
CA GLY A 258 -6.84 17.11 -7.85
C GLY A 258 -8.33 16.85 -7.66
N GLY A 259 -9.04 16.42 -8.69
CA GLY A 259 -10.48 16.18 -8.68
C GLY A 259 -11.32 17.45 -8.75
N HIS A 260 -12.62 17.32 -8.50
CA HIS A 260 -13.52 18.46 -8.49
C HIS A 260 -13.36 19.23 -7.16
N ARG A 261 -13.45 20.57 -7.25
CA ARG A 261 -13.35 21.45 -6.07
C ARG A 261 -14.62 21.40 -5.24
#